data_AF-A0A529X182-F1
#
_entry.id   AF-A0A529X182-F1
#
_cell.length_a   1.000
_cell.length_b   1.000
_cell.length_c   1.000
_cell.angle_alpha   90.00
_cell.angle_beta   90.00
_cell.angle_gamma   90.00
#
_symmetry.space_group_name_H-M   'P 1'
#
loop_
_entity.id
_entity.type
_entity.pdbx_description
1 polymer ?
#
loop_
_entity_poly.entity_id
_entity_poly.type
_entity_poly.pdbx_seq_one_letter_code
_entity_poly.pdbx_strand_id
1 'polypeptide(L)'
;MDDEAPDQAAVTAYDVAQIPTYAALLVAETEGADWSDVARVILKIDPEREPERAHRAWASHLARARWLATSVFAELRSDLLQ
;
A
#
# COMPACT_ATOMS: atom_id res chain seq x y z
N MET A 1 12.28 -2.90 -0.15
CA MET A 1 11.02 -2.15 -0.16
C MET A 1 11.38 -0.69 -0.12
N ASP A 2 10.77 0.09 -0.99
CA ASP A 2 11.10 1.50 -1.12
C ASP A 2 10.43 2.31 -0.01
N ASP A 3 10.98 3.49 0.25
CA ASP A 3 10.48 4.37 1.31
C ASP A 3 9.17 5.06 0.90
N GLU A 4 8.90 5.13 -0.40
CA GLU A 4 7.69 5.73 -0.97
C GLU A 4 7.14 4.85 -2.08
N ALA A 5 5.81 4.73 -2.12
CA ALA A 5 5.11 4.10 -3.23
C ALA A 5 4.95 5.08 -4.41
N PRO A 6 4.79 4.58 -5.65
CA PRO A 6 4.47 5.40 -6.81
C PRO A 6 3.23 6.28 -6.59
N ASP A 7 3.28 7.53 -7.07
CA ASP A 7 2.18 8.50 -6.98
C ASP A 7 1.50 8.77 -8.34
N GLN A 8 1.94 8.09 -9.40
CA GLN A 8 1.39 8.27 -10.75
C GLN A 8 -0.09 7.85 -10.85
N ALA A 9 -0.86 8.55 -11.69
CA ALA A 9 -2.28 8.28 -11.95
C ALA A 9 -2.55 7.04 -12.84
N ALA A 10 -1.62 6.08 -12.86
CA ALA A 10 -1.73 4.83 -13.60
C ALA A 10 -1.07 3.70 -12.79
N VAL A 11 -1.50 2.46 -13.01
CA VAL A 11 -0.86 1.27 -12.43
C VAL A 11 0.52 1.08 -13.06
N THR A 12 1.52 0.87 -12.23
CA THR A 12 2.93 0.71 -12.63
C THR A 12 3.38 -0.74 -12.46
N ALA A 13 4.52 -1.09 -13.05
CA ALA A 13 5.14 -2.41 -12.81
C ALA A 13 5.53 -2.62 -11.34
N TYR A 14 5.86 -1.54 -10.62
CA TYR A 14 6.10 -1.58 -9.18
C TYR A 14 4.84 -2.03 -8.44
N ASP A 15 3.69 -1.45 -8.79
CA ASP A 15 2.42 -1.77 -8.15
C ASP A 15 2.08 -3.26 -8.31
N VAL A 16 2.26 -3.81 -9.51
CA VAL A 16 2.02 -5.22 -9.81
C VAL A 16 2.92 -6.12 -8.96
N ALA A 17 4.19 -5.76 -8.79
CA ALA A 17 5.12 -6.49 -7.95
C ALA A 17 4.80 -6.40 -6.45
N GLN A 18 4.11 -5.34 -6.01
CA GLN A 18 3.74 -5.09 -4.61
C GLN A 18 2.30 -5.48 -4.24
N ILE A 19 1.54 -6.13 -5.13
CA ILE A 19 0.17 -6.58 -4.85
C ILE A 19 0.04 -7.33 -3.50
N PRO A 20 0.91 -8.31 -3.16
CA PRO A 20 0.80 -9.00 -1.87
C PRO A 20 0.99 -8.05 -0.67
N THR A 21 1.93 -7.10 -0.78
CA THR A 21 2.18 -6.08 0.26
C THR A 21 0.95 -5.18 0.42
N TYR A 22 0.36 -4.70 -0.67
CA TYR A 22 -0.83 -3.85 -0.63
C TYR A 22 -2.05 -4.57 -0.06
N ALA A 23 -2.26 -5.84 -0.42
CA ALA A 23 -3.32 -6.65 0.16
C ALA A 23 -3.15 -6.79 1.69
N ALA A 24 -1.93 -7.09 2.15
CA ALA A 24 -1.64 -7.20 3.58
C ALA A 24 -1.85 -5.87 4.33
N LEU A 25 -1.47 -4.74 3.73
CA LEU A 25 -1.70 -3.41 4.30
C LEU A 25 -3.19 -3.10 4.47
N LEU A 26 -4.01 -3.42 3.46
CA LEU A 26 -5.46 -3.22 3.53
C LEU A 26 -6.11 -4.11 4.59
N VAL A 27 -5.69 -5.36 4.73
CA VAL A 27 -6.17 -6.25 5.80
C VAL A 27 -5.79 -5.69 7.17
N ALA A 28 -4.53 -5.31 7.38
CA ALA A 28 -4.07 -4.75 8.65
C ALA A 28 -4.82 -3.46 9.03
N GLU A 29 -5.14 -2.62 8.04
CA GLU A 29 -6.02 -1.47 8.23
C GLU A 29 -7.42 -1.86 8.70
N THR A 30 -8.05 -2.87 8.08
CA THR A 30 -9.38 -3.34 8.51
C THR A 30 -9.39 -3.96 9.90
N GLU A 31 -8.27 -4.52 10.34
CA GLU A 31 -8.07 -5.06 11.68
C GLU A 31 -7.73 -3.97 12.72
N GLY A 32 -7.52 -2.72 12.28
CA GLY A 32 -7.14 -1.61 13.15
C GLY A 32 -5.73 -1.75 13.73
N ALA A 33 -4.83 -2.43 13.00
CA ALA A 33 -3.45 -2.64 13.43
C ALA A 33 -2.68 -1.30 13.55
N ASP A 34 -1.78 -1.24 14.53
CA ASP A 34 -0.91 -0.07 14.69
C ASP A 34 0.07 0.04 13.51
N TRP A 35 0.29 1.26 13.04
CA TRP A 35 1.14 1.52 11.88
C TRP A 35 2.58 1.05 12.09
N SER A 36 3.09 1.08 13.33
CA SER A 36 4.46 0.70 13.65
C SER A 36 4.65 -0.82 13.59
N ASP A 37 3.66 -1.58 14.06
CA ASP A 37 3.63 -3.05 13.93
C ASP A 37 3.51 -3.46 12.46
N VAL A 38 2.66 -2.77 11.69
CA VAL A 38 2.56 -2.97 10.24
C VAL A 38 3.88 -2.68 9.54
N ALA A 39 4.54 -1.56 9.87
CA ALA A 39 5.83 -1.19 9.30
C ALA A 39 6.90 -2.27 9.59
N ARG A 40 6.93 -2.81 10.80
CA ARG A 40 7.86 -3.87 11.17
C ARG A 40 7.54 -5.20 10.49
N VAL A 41 6.28 -5.62 10.51
CA VAL A 41 5.88 -6.97 10.10
C VAL A 41 5.69 -7.09 8.60
N ILE A 42 4.99 -6.15 7.96
CA ILE A 42 4.66 -6.21 6.54
C ILE A 42 5.78 -5.56 5.72
N LEU A 43 6.21 -4.38 6.12
CA LEU A 43 7.15 -3.55 5.37
C LEU A 43 8.62 -3.85 5.68
N LYS A 44 8.88 -4.61 6.75
CA LYS A 44 10.22 -5.00 7.22
C LYS A 44 11.12 -3.80 7.52
N ILE A 45 10.54 -2.69 7.99
CA ILE A 45 11.26 -1.51 8.46
C ILE A 45 11.04 -1.39 9.96
N ASP A 46 12.12 -1.24 10.73
CA ASP A 46 12.03 -1.13 12.19
C ASP A 46 11.67 0.31 12.60
N PRO A 47 10.46 0.57 13.12
CA PRO A 47 10.02 1.91 13.49
C PRO A 47 10.75 2.49 14.71
N GLU A 48 11.41 1.66 15.53
CA GLU A 48 12.21 2.16 16.66
C GLU A 48 13.59 2.66 16.21
N ARG A 49 14.13 2.06 15.14
CA ARG A 49 15.46 2.40 14.60
C ARG A 49 15.39 3.46 13.52
N GLU A 50 14.33 3.43 12.70
CA GLU A 50 14.14 4.32 11.55
C GLU A 50 12.71 4.87 11.50
N PRO A 51 12.24 5.61 12.54
CA PRO A 51 10.83 5.97 12.71
C PRO A 51 10.24 6.75 11.53
N GLU A 52 10.96 7.76 11.04
CA GLU A 52 10.47 8.57 9.93
C GLU A 52 10.35 7.78 8.62
N ARG A 53 11.34 6.91 8.36
CA ARG A 53 11.36 6.05 7.19
C ARG A 53 10.23 5.02 7.23
N ALA A 54 10.05 4.38 8.39
CA ALA A 54 8.96 3.43 8.63
C ALA A 54 7.59 4.07 8.41
N HIS A 55 7.39 5.28 8.97
CA HIS A 55 6.13 5.99 8.85
C HIS A 55 5.86 6.45 7.41
N ARG A 56 6.87 6.99 6.70
CA ARG A 56 6.73 7.38 5.28
C ARG A 56 6.38 6.19 4.39
N ALA A 57 7.06 5.07 4.58
CA ALA A 57 6.79 3.85 3.83
C ALA A 57 5.37 3.34 4.10
N TRP A 58 4.96 3.27 5.37
CA TRP A 58 3.61 2.88 5.73
C TRP A 58 2.54 3.78 5.11
N ALA A 59 2.65 5.09 5.29
CA ALA A 59 1.65 6.03 4.83
C ALA A 59 1.51 6.03 3.31
N SER A 60 2.63 6.07 2.57
CA SER A 60 2.63 6.09 1.10
C SER A 60 2.09 4.79 0.51
N HIS A 61 2.51 3.63 1.02
CA HIS A 61 2.08 2.33 0.50
C HIS A 61 0.63 2.02 0.86
N LEU A 62 0.14 2.43 2.03
CA LEU A 62 -1.28 2.29 2.39
C LEU A 62 -2.15 3.20 1.53
N ALA A 63 -1.74 4.45 1.31
CA ALA A 63 -2.42 5.36 0.40
C ALA A 63 -2.49 4.79 -1.03
N ARG A 64 -1.38 4.23 -1.52
CA ARG A 64 -1.31 3.60 -2.83
C ARG A 64 -2.19 2.34 -2.92
N ALA A 65 -2.21 1.52 -1.88
CA ALA A 65 -3.06 0.34 -1.80
C ALA A 65 -4.56 0.71 -1.89
N ARG A 66 -4.99 1.75 -1.16
CA ARG A 66 -6.36 2.28 -1.23
C ARG A 66 -6.69 2.84 -2.61
N TRP A 67 -5.76 3.55 -3.23
CA TRP A 67 -5.93 4.06 -4.60
C TRP A 67 -6.07 2.90 -5.59
N LEU A 68 -5.22 1.87 -5.52
CA LEU A 68 -5.33 0.70 -6.39
C LEU A 68 -6.66 -0.03 -6.20
N ALA A 69 -7.09 -0.24 -4.96
CA ALA A 69 -8.38 -0.85 -4.69
C ALA A 69 -9.50 -0.04 -5.37
N THR A 70 -9.56 1.28 -5.16
CA THR A 70 -10.63 2.12 -5.73
C THR A 70 -10.54 2.34 -7.24
N SER A 71 -9.35 2.48 -7.81
CA SER A 71 -9.10 2.70 -9.24
C SER A 71 -9.30 1.44 -10.08
N VAL A 72 -8.81 0.28 -9.64
CA VAL A 72 -9.03 -0.99 -10.36
C VAL A 72 -10.51 -1.38 -10.32
N PHE A 73 -11.23 -1.10 -9.22
CA PHE A 73 -12.70 -1.24 -9.20
C PHE A 73 -13.39 -0.30 -10.20
N ALA A 74 -12.85 0.89 -10.46
CA ALA A 74 -13.40 1.80 -11.46
C ALA A 74 -13.16 1.28 -12.89
N GLU A 75 -11.99 0.69 -13.16
CA GLU A 75 -11.62 0.10 -14.46
C GLU A 75 -12.44 -1.18 -14.75
N LEU A 76 -12.56 -2.10 -13.77
CA LEU A 76 -13.42 -3.29 -13.89
C LEU A 76 -14.90 -2.94 -14.12
N ARG A 77 -15.40 -1.85 -13.54
CA ARG A 77 -16.77 -1.37 -13.77
C ARG A 77 -16.94 -0.76 -15.16
N SER A 78 -15.88 -0.21 -15.76
CA SER A 78 -15.90 0.30 -17.13
C SER A 78 -16.04 -0.85 -18.14
N ASP A 79 -15.33 -1.95 -17.90
CA ASP A 79 -15.36 -3.14 -18.78
C ASP A 79 -16.69 -3.91 -18.69
N LEU A 80 -17.42 -3.81 -17.57
CA LEU A 80 -18.73 -4.46 -17.40
C LEU A 80 -19.91 -3.66 -17.97
N LEU A 81 -19.67 -2.42 -18.41
CA LEU A 81 -20.68 -1.51 -18.97
C LEU A 81 -20.45 -1.21 -20.47
N GLN A 82 -19.53 -1.93 -21.11
CA GLN A 82 -19.34 -1.99 -22.57
C GLN A 82 -19.94 -3.30 -23.12
#